data_AF-A0A2N8KLG2-F1
#
_entry.id   AF-A0A2N8KLG2-F1
#
_cell.length_a   1.000
_cell.length_b   1.000
_cell.length_c   1.000
_cell.angle_alpha   90.00
_cell.angle_beta   90.00
_cell.angle_gamma   90.00
#
_symmetry.space_group_name_H-M   'P 1'
#
loop_
_entity.id
_entity.type
_entity.pdbx_description
1 polymer ?
#
loop_
_entity_poly.entity_id
_entity_poly.type
_entity_poly.pdbx_seq_one_letter_code
_entity_poly.pdbx_strand_id
1 'polypeptide(L)' 'MQCMKEIRWVGSAYEDLVAFPDEPRRDAGFQLSLVQAGLEPDAWKSFDAIGAGAREIRIRDMVNARRGRI' A
#
# COMPACT_ATOMS: atom_id res chain seq x y z
N MET A 1 19.17 16.03 3.51
CA MET A 1 17.85 15.65 4.06
C MET A 1 17.07 15.01 2.92
N GLN A 2 16.96 13.68 2.86
CA GLN A 2 16.06 13.07 1.87
C GLN A 2 14.63 13.38 2.36
N CYS A 3 13.91 14.24 1.67
CA CYS A 3 12.50 14.46 1.97
C CYS A 3 11.76 13.16 1.69
N MET A 4 11.12 12.61 2.73
CA MET A 4 10.17 11.51 2.59
C MET A 4 9.16 11.86 1.49
N LYS A 5 8.83 10.91 0.61
CA LYS A 5 7.81 11.15 -0.42
C LYS A 5 6.46 11.39 0.24
N GLU A 6 5.78 12.44 -0.21
CA GLU A 6 4.42 12.74 0.23
C GLU A 6 3.47 11.65 -0.27
N ILE A 7 2.63 11.11 0.63
CA ILE A 7 1.52 10.24 0.25
C ILE A 7 0.29 11.11 0.07
N ARG A 8 -0.34 11.02 -1.11
CA ARG A 8 -1.66 11.61 -1.35
C ARG A 8 -2.69 10.49 -1.47
N TRP A 9 -3.70 10.57 -0.59
CA TRP A 9 -4.85 9.68 -0.64
C TRP A 9 -5.85 10.19 -1.68
N VAL A 10 -6.45 9.27 -2.44
CA VAL A 10 -7.43 9.57 -3.48
C VAL A 10 -8.74 8.86 -3.14
N GLY A 11 -9.85 9.59 -3.14
CA GLY A 11 -11.17 9.03 -2.85
C GLY A 11 -11.25 8.42 -1.45
N SER A 12 -11.81 7.20 -1.36
CA SER A 12 -11.98 6.45 -0.11
C SER A 12 -10.71 5.74 0.37
N ALA A 13 -9.58 5.82 -0.33
CA ALA A 13 -8.40 4.99 -0.07
C ALA A 13 -7.88 5.09 1.37
N TYR A 14 -7.97 6.26 2.00
CA TYR A 14 -7.59 6.42 3.41
C TYR A 14 -8.56 5.71 4.36
N GLU A 15 -9.86 5.86 4.11
CA GLU A 15 -10.92 5.22 4.91
C GLU A 15 -10.86 3.70 4.75
N ASP A 16 -10.63 3.20 3.53
CA ASP A 16 -10.46 1.79 3.21
C ASP A 16 -9.27 1.19 3.96
N LEU A 17 -8.14 1.92 4.05
CA LEU A 17 -6.98 1.50 4.82
C LEU A 17 -7.26 1.47 6.33
N VAL A 18 -7.99 2.46 6.85
CA VAL A 18 -8.36 2.53 8.27
C VAL A 18 -9.33 1.40 8.64
N ALA A 19 -10.18 0.98 7.70
CA ALA A 19 -11.13 -0.12 7.86
C ALA A 19 -10.49 -1.52 7.82
N PHE A 20 -9.19 -1.63 7.47
CA PHE A 20 -8.50 -2.92 7.50
C PHE A 20 -8.34 -3.46 8.93
N PRO A 21 -8.32 -4.79 9.10
CA PRO A 21 -7.96 -5.42 10.37
C PRO A 21 -6.55 -5.00 10.82
N ASP A 22 -6.26 -5.13 12.11
CA ASP A 22 -5.02 -4.60 12.70
C ASP A 22 -3.73 -5.12 12.06
N GLU A 23 -3.66 -6.42 11.73
CA GLU A 23 -2.50 -7.01 11.06
C GLU A 23 -2.27 -6.41 9.65
N PRO A 24 -3.22 -6.53 8.69
CA PRO A 24 -3.06 -5.92 7.37
C PRO A 24 -2.83 -4.41 7.41
N ARG A 25 -3.44 -3.69 8.35
CA ARG A 25 -3.29 -2.24 8.50
C ARG A 25 -1.87 -1.87 8.94
N ARG A 26 -1.27 -2.64 9.86
CA ARG A 26 0.13 -2.45 10.27
C ARG A 26 1.10 -2.73 9.13
N ASP A 27 0.89 -3.81 8.39
CA ASP A 27 1.71 -4.16 7.24
C ASP A 27 1.62 -3.10 6.14
N ALA A 28 0.41 -2.61 5.85
CA ALA A 28 0.21 -1.50 4.92
C ALA A 28 1.03 -0.27 5.32
N GLY A 29 0.94 0.14 6.59
CA GLY A 29 1.68 1.29 7.11
C GLY A 29 3.19 1.11 6.97
N PHE A 30 3.70 -0.09 7.25
CA PHE A 30 5.12 -0.41 7.08
C PHE A 30 5.56 -0.30 5.62
N GLN A 31 4.82 -0.93 4.69
CA GLN A 31 5.14 -0.89 3.27
C GLN A 31 5.06 0.52 2.69
N LEU A 32 4.08 1.33 3.13
CA LEU A 32 3.99 2.74 2.76
C LEU A 32 5.20 3.54 3.27
N SER A 33 5.66 3.29 4.49
CA SER A 33 6.83 3.97 5.05
C SER A 33 8.11 3.68 4.25
N LEU A 34 8.27 2.47 3.71
CA LEU A 34 9.35 2.11 2.80
C LEU A 34 9.28 2.96 1.52
N VAL A 35 8.09 3.06 0.92
CA VAL A 35 7.89 3.88 -0.29
C VAL A 35 8.17 5.36 -0.02
N GLN A 36 7.80 5.88 1.15
CA GLN A 36 8.13 7.24 1.56
C GLN A 36 9.64 7.46 1.69
N ALA A 37 10.37 6.48 2.23
CA ALA A 37 11.82 6.47 2.29
C ALA A 37 12.51 6.26 0.93
N GLY A 38 11.75 6.05 -0.14
CA GLY A 38 12.27 5.74 -1.48
C GLY A 38 12.78 4.31 -1.63
N LEU A 39 12.47 3.44 -0.66
CA LEU A 39 12.74 2.01 -0.72
C LEU A 39 11.62 1.29 -1.48
N GLU A 40 11.91 0.08 -1.94
CA GLU A 40 10.92 -0.76 -2.59
C GLU A 40 10.17 -1.61 -1.54
N PRO A 41 8.84 -1.75 -1.66
CA PRO A 41 8.06 -2.62 -0.80
C PRO A 41 8.41 -4.10 -1.07
N ASP A 42 8.17 -4.97 -0.09
CA ASP A 42 8.59 -6.39 -0.15
C ASP A 42 7.79 -7.19 -1.18
N ALA A 43 6.49 -6.92 -1.27
CA ALA A 43 5.57 -7.63 -2.15
C ALA A 43 4.77 -6.63 -2.98
N TRP A 44 5.22 -6.37 -4.21
CA TRP A 44 4.48 -5.53 -5.15
C TRP A 44 4.54 -6.08 -6.57
N LYS A 45 3.64 -5.58 -7.42
CA LYS A 45 3.69 -5.78 -8.87
C LYS A 45 3.36 -4.49 -9.60
N SER A 46 3.83 -4.36 -10.85
CA SER A 46 3.35 -3.28 -11.71
C SER A 46 1.84 -3.42 -11.91
N PHE A 47 1.16 -2.28 -11.91
CA PHE A 47 -0.28 -2.22 -12.16
C PHE A 47 -0.57 -1.31 -13.36
N ASP A 48 -0.15 -1.78 -14.52
CA ASP A 48 -0.16 -1.02 -15.77
C ASP A 48 -1.59 -0.67 -16.26
N ALA A 49 -2.62 -1.29 -15.67
CA ALA A 49 -4.03 -1.02 -15.98
C ALA A 49 -4.50 0.39 -15.57
N ILE A 50 -3.85 1.03 -14.59
CA ILE A 50 -4.19 2.39 -14.11
C ILE A 50 -3.26 3.45 -14.73
N GLY A 51 -2.16 3.03 -15.35
CA GLY A 51 -1.20 3.90 -16.02
C GLY A 51 0.25 3.53 -15.72
N ALA A 52 1.15 4.02 -16.57
CA ALA A 52 2.59 3.78 -16.42
C ALA A 52 3.09 4.32 -15.07
N GLY A 53 3.78 3.48 -14.31
CA GLY A 53 4.34 3.84 -13.00
C GLY A 53 3.45 3.51 -11.79
N ALA A 54 2.23 3.00 -12.01
CA ALA A 54 1.41 2.48 -10.93
C ALA A 54 1.96 1.15 -10.39
N ARG A 55 2.01 1.03 -9.06
CA ARG A 55 2.49 -0.17 -8.34
C ARG A 55 1.42 -0.60 -7.35
N GLU A 56 1.08 -1.89 -7.35
CA GLU A 56 0.16 -2.49 -6.37
C GLU A 56 0.99 -3.14 -5.26
N ILE A 57 0.87 -2.62 -4.03
CA ILE A 57 1.44 -3.26 -2.82
C ILE A 57 0.49 -4.37 -2.38
N ARG A 58 1.02 -5.58 -2.20
CA ARG A 58 0.24 -6.77 -1.85
C ARG A 58 0.50 -7.14 -0.41
N ILE A 59 -0.53 -6.97 0.41
CA ILE A 59 -0.53 -7.38 1.80
C ILE A 59 -1.18 -8.76 1.87
N ARG A 60 -0.48 -9.73 2.47
CA ARG A 60 -1.02 -11.07 2.67
C ARG A 60 -1.66 -11.13 4.04
N ASP A 61 -2.99 -11.12 4.07
CA ASP A 61 -3.74 -11.53 5.25
C ASP A 61 -3.59 -13.06 5.37
N MET A 62 -2.84 -13.53 6.37
CA MET A 62 -2.70 -14.97 6.65
C MET A 62 -3.94 -15.55 7.33
N VAL A 63 -4.90 -14.72 7.76
CA VAL A 63 -6.10 -15.16 8.45
C VAL A 63 -7.27 -15.38 7.50
N ASN A 64 -7.43 -14.63 6.40
CA ASN A 64 -8.45 -14.95 5.39
C ASN A 64 -8.13 -14.39 4.00
N ALA A 65 -8.18 -15.26 2.98
CA ALA A 65 -8.12 -14.89 1.58
C ALA A 65 -9.32 -14.03 1.15
N ARG A 66 -9.30 -12.72 1.40
CA ARG A 66 -10.20 -11.75 0.76
C ARG A 66 -9.38 -10.69 0.05
N ARG A 67 -9.41 -10.79 -1.27
CA ARG A 67 -8.64 -9.99 -2.23
C ARG A 67 -9.25 -8.58 -2.30
N GLY A 68 -8.93 -7.73 -1.33
CA GLY A 68 -9.23 -6.29 -1.40
C GLY A 68 -8.29 -5.62 -2.40
N ARG A 69 -8.85 -4.95 -3.41
CA ARG A 69 -8.11 -4.16 -4.40
C ARG A 69 -8.12 -2.72 -3.88
N ILE A 70 -6.96 -2.17 -3.54
CA ILE A 70 -6.74 -0.75 -3.22
C ILE A 70 -5.86 -0.11 -4.29
#